data_AF-A0A843BWK0-F1
#
_entry.id   AF-A0A843BWK0-F1
#
_cell.length_a   1.000
_cell.length_b   1.000
_cell.length_c   1.000
_cell.angle_alpha   90.00
_cell.angle_beta   90.00
_cell.angle_gamma   90.00
#
_symmetry.space_group_name_H-M   'P 1'
#
loop_
_entity.id
_entity.type
_entity.pdbx_description
1 polymer ?
#
loop_
_entity_poly.entity_id
_entity_poly.type
_entity_poly.pdbx_seq_one_letter_code
_entity_poly.pdbx_strand_id
1 'polypeptide(L)'
;MLELKNQSMSGYTALSHIHSKYDFLVSSGTVYSLLYSLEREELIKGSMNGQKRVFELTTKGEKMIDAILAADGDLLGLVKNLIVSL
;
A
#
# COMPACT_ATOMS: atom_id res chain seq x y z
N MET A 1 -0.53 0.05 0.96
CA MET A 1 -1.38 -0.57 -0.08
C MET A 1 -1.31 -2.09 0.02
N LEU A 2 -0.12 -2.66 0.27
CA LEU A 2 0.07 -4.08 0.62
C LEU A 2 -0.84 -4.53 1.77
N GLU A 3 -1.03 -3.65 2.76
CA GLU A 3 -1.86 -3.88 3.95
C GLU A 3 -3.34 -4.11 3.61
N LEU A 4 -3.79 -3.76 2.39
CA LEU A 4 -5.16 -3.98 1.91
C LEU A 4 -5.39 -5.39 1.36
N LYS A 5 -4.34 -6.20 1.12
CA LYS A 5 -4.50 -7.59 0.61
C LYS A 5 -5.32 -8.48 1.54
N ASN A 6 -5.30 -8.19 2.84
CA ASN A 6 -5.93 -9.04 3.85
C ASN A 6 -7.28 -8.49 4.34
N GLN A 7 -7.49 -7.17 4.28
CA GLN A 7 -8.71 -6.52 4.75
C GLN A 7 -8.87 -5.10 4.21
N SER A 8 -10.12 -4.63 4.13
CA SER A 8 -10.39 -3.22 3.86
C SER A 8 -9.94 -2.33 5.03
N MET A 9 -9.50 -1.11 4.72
CA MET A 9 -9.01 -0.17 5.74
C MET A 9 -9.65 1.21 5.60
N SER A 10 -9.92 1.85 6.73
CA SER A 10 -10.27 3.28 6.74
C SER A 10 -9.02 4.16 6.61
N GLY A 11 -9.20 5.42 6.21
CA GLY A 11 -8.09 6.39 6.18
C GLY A 11 -7.41 6.60 7.54
N TYR A 12 -8.19 6.53 8.64
CA TYR A 12 -7.64 6.57 9.99
C TYR A 12 -6.79 5.34 10.30
N THR A 13 -7.25 4.15 9.92
CA THR A 13 -6.49 2.91 10.09
C THR A 13 -5.18 2.93 9.28
N ALA A 14 -5.21 3.47 8.07
CA ALA A 14 -4.02 3.65 7.25
C ALA A 14 -3.02 4.62 7.91
N LEU A 15 -3.52 5.74 8.44
CA LEU A 15 -2.70 6.72 9.17
C LEU A 15 -2.04 6.09 10.40
N SER A 16 -2.82 5.40 11.25
CA SER A 16 -2.29 4.78 12.46
C SER A 16 -1.26 3.69 12.15
N HIS A 17 -1.46 2.92 11.06
CA HIS A 17 -0.48 1.93 10.62
C HIS A 17 0.84 2.53 10.13
N ILE A 18 0.80 3.64 9.40
CA ILE A 18 2.01 4.30 8.93
C ILE A 18 2.84 4.82 10.11
N HIS A 19 2.17 5.46 11.07
CA HIS A 19 2.82 6.00 12.27
C HIS A 19 3.46 4.87 13.09
N SER A 20 2.77 3.75 13.30
CA SER A 20 3.30 2.65 14.12
C SER A 20 4.40 1.84 13.46
N LYS A 21 4.41 1.74 12.13
CA LYS A 21 5.36 0.89 11.39
C LYS A 21 6.68 1.58 11.08
N TYR A 22 6.65 2.89 10.82
CA TYR A 22 7.81 3.62 10.31
C TYR A 22 8.35 4.67 11.27
N ASP A 23 7.75 4.81 12.45
CA ASP A 23 8.06 5.85 13.45
C ASP A 23 8.10 7.27 12.83
N PHE A 24 7.33 7.45 11.75
CA PHE A 24 7.33 8.62 10.89
C PHE A 24 5.96 9.30 10.92
N LEU A 25 5.97 10.59 11.27
CA LEU A 25 4.77 11.42 11.35
C LEU A 25 4.36 11.88 9.96
N VAL A 26 3.36 11.21 9.39
CA VAL A 26 2.68 11.65 8.17
C VAL A 26 1.41 12.39 8.53
N SER A 27 1.15 13.54 7.90
CA SER A 27 -0.10 14.27 8.09
C SER A 27 -1.29 13.45 7.58
N SER A 28 -2.46 13.62 8.21
CA SER A 28 -3.70 13.04 7.70
C SER A 28 -3.98 13.47 6.26
N GLY A 29 -3.76 14.75 5.92
CA GLY A 29 -3.93 15.27 4.56
C GLY A 29 -3.11 14.54 3.51
N THR A 30 -1.86 14.18 3.83
CA THR A 30 -0.99 13.38 2.97
C THR A 30 -1.56 11.98 2.75
N VAL A 31 -1.99 11.31 3.82
CA VAL A 31 -2.58 9.96 3.74
C VAL A 31 -3.86 9.97 2.89
N TYR A 32 -4.77 10.92 3.13
CA TYR A 32 -6.01 11.01 2.37
C TYR A 32 -5.77 11.38 0.90
N SER A 33 -4.82 12.28 0.63
CA SER A 33 -4.46 12.65 -0.75
C SER A 33 -3.94 11.46 -1.54
N LEU A 34 -3.13 10.61 -0.90
CA LEU A 34 -2.64 9.38 -1.51
C LEU A 34 -3.77 8.37 -1.75
N LEU A 35 -4.63 8.12 -0.75
CA LEU A 35 -5.78 7.23 -0.91
C LEU A 35 -6.68 7.65 -2.07
N TYR A 36 -6.95 8.95 -2.20
CA TYR A 36 -7.73 9.46 -3.34
C TYR A 36 -6.98 9.35 -4.67
N SER A 37 -5.64 9.46 -4.70
CA SER A 37 -4.89 9.21 -5.93
C SER A 37 -4.99 7.75 -6.37
N LEU A 38 -4.80 6.82 -5.44
CA LEU A 38 -4.91 5.39 -5.69
C LEU A 38 -6.33 5.00 -6.16
N GLU A 39 -7.36 5.65 -5.62
CA GLU A 39 -8.74 5.44 -6.05
C GLU A 39 -8.98 5.98 -7.47
N ARG A 40 -8.47 7.18 -7.80
CA ARG A 40 -8.53 7.73 -9.16
C ARG A 40 -7.78 6.89 -10.18
N GLU A 41 -6.71 6.23 -9.75
CA GLU A 41 -5.93 5.29 -10.57
C GLU A 41 -6.55 3.88 -10.60
N GLU A 42 -7.71 3.68 -9.97
CA GLU A 42 -8.45 2.42 -9.89
C GLU A 42 -7.66 1.28 -9.22
N LEU A 43 -6.66 1.60 -8.40
CA LEU A 43 -5.87 0.62 -7.65
C LEU A 43 -6.61 0.18 -6.38
N ILE A 44 -7.39 1.09 -5.80
CA ILE A 44 -8.29 0.81 -4.68
C ILE A 44 -9.68 1.34 -5.01
N LYS A 45 -10.71 0.83 -4.34
CA LYS A 45 -12.06 1.38 -4.38
C LYS A 45 -12.50 1.78 -2.97
N GLY A 46 -13.08 2.97 -2.84
CA GLY A 46 -13.71 3.41 -1.61
C GLY A 46 -15.18 2.97 -1.54
N SER A 47 -15.60 2.48 -0.38
CA SER A 47 -17.00 2.19 -0.06
C SER A 47 -17.35 2.69 1.34
N MET A 48 -18.64 2.83 1.62
CA MET A 48 -19.12 3.17 2.96
C MET A 48 -19.39 1.89 3.73
N ASN A 49 -18.79 1.77 4.91
CA ASN A 49 -19.10 0.75 5.91
C ASN A 49 -19.68 1.47 7.14
N GLY A 50 -21.01 1.52 7.21
CA GLY A 50 -21.73 2.38 8.14
C GLY A 50 -21.38 3.85 7.91
N GLN A 51 -20.87 4.53 8.94
CA GLN A 51 -20.43 5.94 8.84
C GLN A 51 -18.96 6.09 8.40
N LYS A 52 -18.22 4.99 8.22
CA LYS A 52 -16.78 5.03 7.89
C LYS A 52 -16.57 4.78 6.41
N ARG A 53 -15.79 5.64 5.74
CA ARG A 53 -15.25 5.31 4.41
C ARG A 53 -14.09 4.34 4.56
N VAL A 54 -14.20 3.20 3.90
CA VAL A 54 -13.19 2.15 3.86
C VAL A 54 -12.72 1.96 2.42
N PHE A 55 -11.48 1.52 2.26
CA PHE A 55 -10.86 1.25 0.98
C PHE A 55 -10.48 -0.21 0.90
N GLU A 56 -10.63 -0.80 -0.28
CA GLU A 56 -10.29 -2.19 -0.59
C GLU A 56 -9.57 -2.25 -1.94
N LEU A 57 -8.76 -3.29 -2.17
CA LEU A 57 -8.05 -3.45 -3.44
C LEU A 57 -9.02 -3.75 -4.58
N THR A 58 -8.69 -3.24 -5.76
CA THR A 58 -9.28 -3.71 -7.01
C THR A 58 -8.41 -4.84 -7.58
N THR A 59 -8.91 -5.55 -8.59
CA THR A 59 -8.12 -6.50 -9.37
C THR A 59 -6.87 -5.86 -9.99
N LYS A 60 -6.94 -4.58 -10.37
CA LYS A 60 -5.80 -3.82 -10.89
C LYS A 60 -4.77 -3.55 -9.80
N GLY A 61 -5.23 -3.17 -8.60
CA GLY A 61 -4.40 -2.98 -7.42
C GLY A 61 -3.66 -4.25 -7.01
N GLU A 62 -4.34 -5.39 -6.97
CA GLU A 62 -3.72 -6.69 -6.65
C GLU A 62 -2.59 -7.02 -7.62
N LYS A 63 -2.85 -6.93 -8.94
CA LYS A 63 -1.82 -7.17 -9.96
C LYS A 63 -0.63 -6.23 -9.83
N MET A 64 -0.86 -4.96 -9.49
CA MET A 64 0.23 -4.00 -9.28
C MET A 64 1.07 -4.37 -8.06
N ILE A 65 0.46 -4.83 -6.97
CA ILE A 65 1.21 -5.30 -5.79
C ILE A 65 2.06 -6.51 -6.15
N ASP A 66 1.48 -7.49 -6.84
CA ASP A 66 2.21 -8.70 -7.22
C ASP A 66 3.41 -8.37 -8.13
N ALA A 67 3.26 -7.40 -9.05
CA ALA A 67 4.35 -6.91 -9.89
C ALA A 67 5.46 -6.22 -9.06
N ILE A 68 5.09 -5.40 -8.06
CA ILE A 68 6.07 -4.76 -7.16
C ILE A 68 6.82 -5.80 -6.34
N LEU A 69 6.13 -6.81 -5.80
CA LEU A 69 6.75 -7.88 -5.01
C LEU A 69 7.70 -8.76 -5.84
N ALA A 70 7.34 -9.04 -7.10
CA ALA A 70 8.23 -9.75 -8.01
C ALA A 70 9.53 -8.95 -8.26
N ALA A 71 9.39 -7.65 -8.56
CA ALA A 71 10.54 -6.78 -8.79
C ALA A 71 11.44 -6.62 -7.55
N ASP A 72 10.88 -6.60 -6.34
CA ASP A 72 11.64 -6.60 -5.08
C ASP A 72 12.48 -7.88 -4.92
N GLY A 73 11.90 -9.04 -5.25
CA GLY A 73 12.61 -10.32 -5.27
C GLY A 73 13.78 -10.33 -6.27
N ASP A 74 13.56 -9.81 -7.47
CA ASP A 74 14.59 -9.69 -8.50
C ASP A 74 15.73 -8.77 -8.05
N LEU A 75 15.40 -7.62 -7.46
CA LEU A 75 16.39 -6.67 -6.93
C LEU A 75 17.24 -7.30 -5.83
N LEU A 76 16.61 -8.01 -4.88
CA LEU A 76 17.33 -8.73 -3.83
C LEU A 76 18.24 -9.81 -4.41
N GLY A 77 17.80 -10.51 -5.46
CA GLY A 77 18.62 -11.48 -6.19
C GLY A 77 19.88 -10.84 -6.79
N LEU A 78 19.72 -9.69 -7.44
CA LEU A 78 20.84 -8.93 -8.01
C LEU A 78 21.84 -8.50 -6.94
N VAL A 79 21.37 -7.92 -5.83
CA VAL A 79 22.23 -7.50 -4.72
C VAL A 79 22.99 -8.68 -4.12
N LYS A 80 22.33 -9.82 -3.91
CA LYS A 80 22.99 -11.06 -3.43
C LYS A 80 24.07 -11.52 -4.37
N ASN A 81 23.80 -11.56 -5.68
CA ASN A 81 24.79 -11.98 -6.66
C ASN A 81 26.01 -11.06 -6.64
N LEU A 82 25.83 -9.75 -6.56
CA LEU A 82 26.93 -8.78 -6.46
C LEU A 82 27.78 -8.98 -5.20
N ILE A 83 27.16 -9.26 -4.06
CA ILE A 83 27.89 -9.49 -2.80
C ILE A 83 28.62 -10.83 -2.80
N VAL A 84 28.04 -11.89 -3.39
CA VAL A 84 28.64 -13.25 -3.44
C VAL A 84 29.73 -13.36 -4.51
N SER A 85 29.73 -12.48 -5.52
CA SER A 85 30.76 -12.43 -6.56
C SER A 85 31.94 -11.50 -6.25
N LEU A 86 31.97 -10.91 -5.05
CA LEU A 86 33.11 -10.21 -4.44
C LEU A 86 33.83 -11.12 -3.44
#